data_AF-A0A7Y8HVE6-F1
#
_entry.id   AF-A0A7Y8HVE6-F1
#
_cell.length_a   1.000
_cell.length_b   1.000
_cell.length_c   1.000
_cell.angle_alpha   90.00
_cell.angle_beta   90.00
_cell.angle_gamma   90.00
#
_symmetry.space_group_name_H-M   'P 1'
#
loop_
_entity.id
_entity.type
_entity.pdbx_description
1 polymer ?
#
loop_
_entity_poly.entity_id
_entity_poly.type
_entity_poly.pdbx_seq_one_letter_code
_entity_poly.pdbx_strand_id
1 'polypeptide(L)'
;MGKIKSAFEKAMEKAEEIGKLTAEEKENLENKEKVKSVLAEFYKGQLDRDGLWQKLKGYNLSLLIEAQISLIDAIGLGDIPEEFQKRKDGILAIETLKNSKNISMIEDMIKAIELIRSEYRDGKERAEKEMREAIERNPQLRLKPVRMPDGRTVLQAAVSVDEAVQARLSEFLSEHEERYGMEFERLITRLKWAVSV
;
A
#
# COMPACT_ATOMS: atom_id res chain seq x y z
N MET A 1 30.47 -18.73 -1.73
CA MET A 1 29.19 -17.99 -1.60
C MET A 1 29.42 -16.85 -0.63
N GLY A 2 29.36 -15.59 -1.09
CA GLY A 2 29.54 -14.43 -0.22
C GLY A 2 28.32 -14.27 0.68
N LYS A 3 28.51 -14.16 2.00
CA LYS A 3 27.43 -13.80 2.93
C LYS A 3 26.89 -12.42 2.53
N ILE A 4 25.59 -12.34 2.19
CA ILE A 4 24.93 -11.06 1.96
C ILE A 4 24.82 -10.38 3.32
N LYS A 5 25.62 -9.33 3.54
CA LYS A 5 25.61 -8.57 4.79
C LYS A 5 24.26 -7.88 4.99
N SER A 6 23.75 -7.88 6.22
CA SER A 6 22.49 -7.20 6.56
C SER A 6 22.64 -5.67 6.44
N ALA A 7 21.51 -4.95 6.37
CA ALA A 7 21.53 -3.49 6.39
C ALA A 7 22.18 -2.95 7.67
N PHE A 8 21.99 -3.64 8.80
CA PHE A 8 22.64 -3.34 10.07
C PHE A 8 24.15 -3.53 10.01
N GLU A 9 24.65 -4.65 9.44
CA GLU A 9 26.09 -4.90 9.33
C GLU A 9 26.78 -3.85 8.45
N LYS A 10 26.14 -3.45 7.35
CA LYS A 10 26.66 -2.38 6.48
C LYS A 10 26.63 -1.00 7.15
N ALA A 11 25.62 -0.74 7.98
CA ALA A 11 25.51 0.51 8.74
C ALA A 11 26.54 0.58 9.89
N MET A 12 26.79 -0.55 10.57
CA MET A 12 27.84 -0.69 11.59
C MET A 12 29.24 -0.44 11.00
N GLU A 13 29.56 -1.02 9.83
CA GLU A 13 30.85 -0.77 9.16
C GLU A 13 31.04 0.72 8.81
N LYS A 14 30.00 1.38 8.29
CA LYS A 14 30.04 2.83 8.01
C LYS A 14 30.11 3.69 9.27
N ALA A 15 29.50 3.26 10.37
CA ALA A 15 29.56 3.98 11.64
C ALA A 15 30.97 3.89 12.26
N GLU A 16 31.65 2.75 12.13
CA GLU A 16 33.06 2.63 12.55
C GLU A 16 33.99 3.57 11.76
N GLU A 17 33.66 3.92 10.51
CA GLU A 17 34.40 4.90 9.71
C GLU A 17 34.13 6.37 10.09
N ILE A 18 32.93 6.71 10.60
CA ILE A 18 32.46 8.09 10.79
C ILE A 18 32.46 8.53 12.29
N GLY A 19 32.44 7.57 13.22
CA GLY A 19 32.41 7.80 14.66
C GLY A 19 31.47 6.81 15.38
N LYS A 20 31.88 6.31 16.56
CA LYS A 20 31.12 5.28 17.29
C LYS A 20 29.72 5.76 17.66
N LEU A 21 28.70 5.03 17.19
CA LEU A 21 27.32 5.17 17.67
C LEU A 21 27.26 4.93 19.18
N THR A 22 26.41 5.69 19.85
CA THR A 22 26.05 5.47 21.25
C THR A 22 25.33 4.12 21.42
N ALA A 23 25.30 3.60 22.65
CA ALA A 23 24.59 2.36 22.95
C ALA A 23 23.08 2.45 22.60
N GLU A 24 22.49 3.63 22.82
CA GLU A 24 21.10 3.93 22.49
C GLU A 24 20.84 3.94 20.98
N GLU A 25 21.74 4.53 20.19
CA GLU A 25 21.63 4.51 18.72
C GLU A 25 21.77 3.10 18.16
N LYS A 26 22.68 2.30 18.73
CA LYS A 26 22.85 0.89 18.34
C LYS A 26 21.59 0.07 18.65
N GLU A 27 21.04 0.21 19.85
CA GLU A 27 19.81 -0.47 20.25
C GLU A 27 18.62 -0.08 19.37
N ASN A 28 18.49 1.22 19.03
CA ASN A 28 17.46 1.69 18.10
C ASN A 28 17.61 1.06 16.72
N LEU A 29 18.83 0.94 16.19
CA LEU A 29 19.10 0.36 14.87
C LEU A 29 18.79 -1.16 14.85
N GLU A 30 19.16 -1.88 15.89
CA GLU A 30 18.81 -3.29 16.06
C GLU A 30 17.29 -3.49 16.16
N ASN A 31 16.62 -2.64 16.93
CA ASN A 31 15.17 -2.75 17.11
C ASN A 31 14.38 -2.40 15.83
N LYS A 32 14.87 -1.47 15.00
CA LYS A 32 14.28 -1.20 13.68
C LYS A 32 14.34 -2.43 12.74
N GLU A 33 15.46 -3.14 12.73
CA GLU A 33 15.56 -4.39 11.96
C GLU A 33 14.61 -5.47 12.52
N LYS A 34 14.44 -5.55 13.85
CA LYS A 34 13.45 -6.45 14.44
C LYS A 34 12.03 -6.09 14.00
N VAL A 35 11.65 -4.81 13.98
CA VAL A 35 10.32 -4.36 13.47
C VAL A 35 10.11 -4.85 12.04
N LYS A 36 11.09 -4.66 11.15
CA LYS A 36 10.98 -5.13 9.75
C LYS A 36 10.80 -6.65 9.67
N SER A 37 11.53 -7.43 10.47
CA SER A 37 11.40 -8.88 10.52
C SER A 37 10.00 -9.30 10.98
N VAL A 38 9.49 -8.68 12.04
CA VAL A 38 8.14 -8.95 12.57
C VAL A 38 7.07 -8.63 11.53
N LEU A 39 7.16 -7.47 10.88
CA LEU A 39 6.22 -7.09 9.83
C LEU A 39 6.31 -8.02 8.60
N ALA A 40 7.50 -8.50 8.24
CA ALA A 40 7.66 -9.45 7.15
C ALA A 40 6.94 -10.78 7.43
N GLU A 41 7.03 -11.30 8.66
CA GLU A 41 6.28 -12.48 9.08
C GLU A 41 4.76 -12.21 9.05
N PHE A 42 4.33 -11.04 9.53
CA PHE A 42 2.93 -10.63 9.47
C PHE A 42 2.41 -10.56 8.03
N TYR A 43 3.13 -9.91 7.11
CA TYR A 43 2.75 -9.85 5.69
C TYR A 43 2.67 -11.23 5.05
N LYS A 44 3.58 -12.14 5.39
CA LYS A 44 3.54 -13.55 4.93
C LYS A 44 2.41 -14.38 5.56
N GLY A 45 1.64 -13.82 6.49
CA GLY A 45 0.56 -14.53 7.19
C GLY A 45 1.06 -15.52 8.24
N GLN A 46 2.34 -15.42 8.62
CA GLN A 46 2.94 -16.24 9.68
C GLN A 46 2.62 -15.71 11.07
N LEU A 47 2.19 -14.44 11.15
CA LEU A 47 1.64 -13.82 12.35
C LEU A 47 0.24 -13.31 12.05
N ASP A 48 -0.67 -13.56 12.98
CA ASP A 48 -1.96 -12.92 13.05
C ASP A 48 -1.87 -11.64 13.90
N ARG A 49 -3.03 -11.01 14.14
CA ARG A 49 -3.17 -9.81 14.97
C ARG A 49 -2.51 -9.97 16.34
N ASP A 50 -2.80 -11.08 17.02
CA ASP A 50 -2.33 -11.32 18.38
C ASP A 50 -0.84 -11.65 18.40
N GLY A 51 -0.35 -12.42 17.44
CA GLY A 51 1.07 -12.69 17.25
C GLY A 51 1.88 -11.41 16.99
N LEU A 52 1.36 -10.51 16.15
CA LEU A 52 1.94 -9.19 15.92
C LEU A 52 1.99 -8.37 17.21
N TRP A 53 0.88 -8.33 17.95
CA TRP A 53 0.78 -7.63 19.23
C TRP A 53 1.81 -8.14 20.25
N GLN A 54 1.92 -9.47 20.40
CA GLN A 54 2.84 -10.09 21.35
C GLN A 54 4.30 -9.79 20.99
N LYS A 55 4.66 -9.85 19.71
CA LYS A 55 6.05 -9.58 19.27
C LYS A 55 6.47 -8.12 19.43
N LEU A 56 5.53 -7.18 19.31
CA LEU A 56 5.81 -5.75 19.46
C LEU A 56 5.63 -5.24 20.89
N LYS A 57 5.15 -6.08 21.81
CA LYS A 57 4.96 -5.71 23.21
C LYS A 57 6.30 -5.34 23.85
N GLY A 58 6.33 -4.18 24.52
CA GLY A 58 7.53 -3.66 25.19
C GLY A 58 8.48 -2.89 24.27
N TYR A 59 8.16 -2.73 22.99
CA TYR A 59 8.90 -1.84 22.11
C TYR A 59 8.64 -0.40 22.50
N ASN A 60 9.62 0.48 22.27
CA ASN A 60 9.47 1.90 22.52
C ASN A 60 8.46 2.54 21.54
N LEU A 61 7.97 3.73 21.89
CA LEU A 61 6.92 4.41 21.12
C LEU A 61 7.31 4.68 19.66
N SER A 62 8.57 5.08 19.40
CA SER A 62 9.01 5.41 18.04
C SER A 62 8.98 4.19 17.11
N LEU A 63 9.32 3.00 17.63
CA LEU A 63 9.24 1.75 16.87
C LEU A 63 7.80 1.29 16.61
N LEU A 64 6.90 1.50 17.59
CA LEU A 64 5.48 1.21 17.40
C LEU A 64 4.88 2.10 16.30
N ILE A 65 5.24 3.39 16.29
CA ILE A 65 4.85 4.34 15.23
C ILE A 65 5.42 3.91 13.87
N GLU A 66 6.71 3.54 13.81
CA GLU A 66 7.34 3.07 12.57
C GLU A 66 6.65 1.80 12.02
N ALA A 67 6.25 0.89 12.92
CA ALA A 67 5.52 -0.32 12.54
C ALA A 67 4.13 0.01 11.96
N GLN A 68 3.38 0.93 12.57
CA GLN A 68 2.08 1.36 12.05
C GLN A 68 2.20 2.11 10.73
N ILE A 69 3.17 3.02 10.60
CA ILE A 69 3.42 3.73 9.34
C ILE A 69 3.72 2.73 8.23
N SER A 70 4.52 1.70 8.51
CA SER A 70 4.82 0.65 7.53
C SER A 70 3.58 -0.14 7.09
N LEU A 71 2.65 -0.41 8.01
CA LEU A 71 1.37 -1.06 7.67
C LEU A 71 0.48 -0.14 6.82
N ILE A 72 0.45 1.15 7.15
CA ILE A 72 -0.31 2.19 6.43
C ILE A 72 0.25 2.40 5.02
N ASP A 73 1.57 2.49 4.87
CA ASP A 73 2.26 2.70 3.59
C ASP A 73 1.98 1.61 2.57
N ALA A 74 1.68 0.42 3.06
CA ALA A 74 1.39 -0.70 2.19
C ALA A 74 -0.11 -0.87 1.92
N ILE A 75 -1.00 -0.02 2.45
CA ILE A 75 -2.40 0.05 2.02
C ILE A 75 -2.44 0.62 0.60
N GLY A 76 -2.95 -0.15 -0.35
CA GLY A 76 -3.20 0.28 -1.72
C GLY A 76 -4.68 0.56 -2.01
N LEU A 77 -4.97 1.48 -2.92
CA LEU A 77 -6.33 1.77 -3.39
C LEU A 77 -7.01 0.51 -3.97
N GLY A 78 -6.23 -0.32 -4.69
CA GLY A 78 -6.68 -1.57 -5.30
C GLY A 78 -6.42 -2.85 -4.48
N ASP A 79 -6.02 -2.73 -3.21
CA ASP A 79 -5.80 -3.91 -2.35
C ASP A 79 -7.08 -4.77 -2.26
N ILE A 80 -6.92 -6.08 -2.08
CA ILE A 80 -8.07 -6.95 -1.78
C ILE A 80 -8.59 -6.71 -0.34
N PRO A 81 -9.89 -6.93 -0.07
CA PRO A 81 -10.50 -6.69 1.25
C PRO A 81 -9.79 -7.37 2.40
N GLU A 82 -9.35 -8.62 2.20
CA GLU A 82 -8.75 -9.46 3.22
C GLU A 82 -7.40 -8.87 3.68
N GLU A 83 -6.56 -8.43 2.74
CA GLU A 83 -5.28 -7.79 3.04
C GLU A 83 -5.47 -6.45 3.74
N PHE A 84 -6.47 -5.67 3.34
CA PHE A 84 -6.79 -4.43 4.04
C PHE A 84 -7.28 -4.67 5.47
N GLN A 85 -8.18 -5.63 5.66
CA GLN A 85 -8.70 -5.97 6.98
C GLN A 85 -7.56 -6.43 7.90
N LYS A 86 -6.64 -7.24 7.37
CA LYS A 86 -5.42 -7.65 8.07
C LYS A 86 -4.55 -6.45 8.47
N ARG A 87 -4.31 -5.50 7.56
CA ARG A 87 -3.56 -4.26 7.87
C ARG A 87 -4.25 -3.42 8.95
N LYS A 88 -5.56 -3.23 8.85
CA LYS A 88 -6.40 -2.54 9.85
C LYS A 88 -6.26 -3.18 11.22
N ASP A 89 -6.40 -4.50 11.30
CA ASP A 89 -6.29 -5.23 12.56
C ASP A 89 -4.88 -5.08 13.16
N GLY A 90 -3.85 -5.10 12.33
CA GLY A 90 -2.48 -4.85 12.77
C GLY A 90 -2.25 -3.43 13.28
N ILE A 91 -2.74 -2.41 12.57
CA ILE A 91 -2.63 -1.00 12.97
C ILE A 91 -3.30 -0.78 14.34
N LEU A 92 -4.51 -1.31 14.51
CA LEU A 92 -5.26 -1.19 15.76
C LEU A 92 -4.62 -1.98 16.90
N ALA A 93 -4.10 -3.18 16.62
CA ALA A 93 -3.36 -3.96 17.62
C ALA A 93 -2.15 -3.18 18.14
N ILE A 94 -1.33 -2.62 17.26
CA ILE A 94 -0.18 -1.81 17.67
C ILE A 94 -0.62 -0.56 18.44
N GLU A 95 -1.72 0.07 18.05
CA GLU A 95 -2.25 1.23 18.77
C GLU A 95 -2.57 0.91 20.24
N THR A 96 -3.05 -0.30 20.53
CA THR A 96 -3.34 -0.70 21.91
C THR A 96 -2.11 -0.84 22.81
N LEU A 97 -0.90 -0.95 22.23
CA LEU A 97 0.38 -1.03 22.94
C LEU A 97 0.89 0.35 23.40
N LYS A 98 0.31 1.44 22.88
CA LYS A 98 0.69 2.80 23.25
C LYS A 98 0.00 3.27 24.53
N ASN A 99 0.64 4.24 25.19
CA ASN A 99 0.10 4.88 26.39
C ASN A 99 -1.01 5.89 26.06
N SER A 100 -0.79 6.76 25.06
CA SER A 100 -1.83 7.56 24.42
C SER A 100 -2.46 6.75 23.30
N LYS A 101 -3.78 6.59 23.33
CA LYS A 101 -4.51 5.77 22.35
C LYS A 101 -5.50 6.64 21.61
N ASN A 102 -5.35 6.71 20.29
CA ASN A 102 -6.26 7.44 19.40
C ASN A 102 -7.17 6.47 18.63
N ILE A 103 -7.56 5.36 19.25
CA ILE A 103 -8.29 4.25 18.61
C ILE A 103 -9.50 4.74 17.82
N SER A 104 -10.39 5.54 18.42
CA SER A 104 -11.60 6.02 17.74
C SER A 104 -11.26 6.83 16.48
N MET A 105 -10.28 7.74 16.57
CA MET A 105 -9.88 8.58 15.45
C MET A 105 -9.25 7.75 14.32
N ILE A 106 -8.41 6.78 14.69
CA ILE A 106 -7.78 5.85 13.74
C ILE A 106 -8.84 4.99 13.06
N GLU A 107 -9.80 4.44 13.80
CA GLU A 107 -10.90 3.65 13.25
C GLU A 107 -11.74 4.45 12.27
N ASP A 108 -12.08 5.71 12.58
CA ASP A 108 -12.86 6.56 11.70
C ASP A 108 -12.10 6.90 10.41
N MET A 109 -10.79 7.14 10.49
CA MET A 109 -9.95 7.31 9.30
C MET A 109 -9.87 6.03 8.45
N ILE A 110 -9.72 4.87 9.08
CA ILE A 110 -9.69 3.58 8.39
C ILE A 110 -11.03 3.32 7.69
N LYS A 111 -12.17 3.63 8.32
CA LYS A 111 -13.50 3.52 7.68
C LYS A 111 -13.63 4.42 6.45
N ALA A 112 -13.11 5.65 6.52
CA ALA A 112 -13.11 6.55 5.36
C ALA A 112 -12.23 6.00 4.22
N ILE A 113 -11.07 5.39 4.55
CA ILE A 113 -10.21 4.71 3.57
C ILE A 113 -10.91 3.47 2.97
N GLU A 114 -11.65 2.73 3.78
CA GLU A 114 -12.44 1.58 3.31
C GLU A 114 -13.52 2.01 2.32
N LEU A 115 -14.21 3.11 2.61
CA LEU A 115 -15.24 3.68 1.74
C LEU A 115 -14.66 4.06 0.37
N ILE A 116 -13.60 4.88 0.30
CA ILE A 116 -13.02 5.30 -0.98
C ILE A 116 -12.48 4.12 -1.80
N ARG A 117 -11.95 3.08 -1.14
CA ARG A 117 -11.51 1.84 -1.79
C ARG A 117 -12.67 1.04 -2.36
N SER A 118 -13.78 0.96 -1.63
CA SER A 118 -15.00 0.31 -2.12
C SER A 118 -15.58 1.05 -3.34
N GLU A 119 -15.66 2.38 -3.29
CA GLU A 119 -16.14 3.20 -4.41
C GLU A 119 -15.25 3.06 -5.65
N TYR A 120 -13.92 3.05 -5.48
CA TYR A 120 -12.97 2.84 -6.57
C TYR A 120 -13.16 1.47 -7.23
N ARG A 121 -13.25 0.39 -6.45
CA ARG A 121 -13.45 -0.97 -6.97
C ARG A 121 -14.80 -1.09 -7.70
N ASP A 122 -15.87 -0.65 -7.06
CA ASP A 122 -17.22 -0.75 -7.62
C ASP A 122 -17.34 0.09 -8.90
N GLY A 123 -16.70 1.26 -8.92
CA GLY A 123 -16.59 2.12 -10.11
C GLY A 123 -15.82 1.43 -11.24
N LYS A 124 -14.69 0.79 -10.93
CA LYS A 124 -13.88 0.03 -11.91
C LYS A 124 -14.66 -1.15 -12.49
N GLU A 125 -15.32 -1.96 -11.66
CA GLU A 125 -16.11 -3.11 -12.10
C GLU A 125 -17.29 -2.69 -12.98
N ARG A 126 -17.98 -1.60 -12.60
CA ARG A 126 -19.07 -1.05 -13.40
C ARG A 126 -18.59 -0.55 -14.76
N ALA A 127 -17.49 0.21 -14.77
CA ALA A 127 -16.91 0.72 -16.01
C ALA A 127 -16.47 -0.41 -16.94
N GLU A 128 -15.80 -1.44 -16.42
CA GLU A 128 -15.40 -2.62 -17.20
C GLU A 128 -16.61 -3.30 -17.86
N LYS A 129 -17.67 -3.54 -17.08
CA LYS A 129 -18.90 -4.16 -17.58
C LYS A 129 -19.58 -3.31 -18.65
N GLU A 130 -19.75 -2.02 -18.41
CA GLU A 130 -20.38 -1.10 -19.37
C GLU A 130 -19.57 -1.00 -20.68
N MET A 131 -18.24 -0.95 -20.59
CA MET A 131 -17.37 -0.95 -21.77
C MET A 131 -17.47 -2.25 -22.56
N ARG A 132 -17.51 -3.40 -21.88
CA ARG A 132 -17.67 -4.71 -22.51
C ARG A 132 -19.00 -4.78 -23.27
N GLU A 133 -20.11 -4.45 -22.61
CA GLU A 133 -21.43 -4.43 -23.24
C GLU A 133 -21.49 -3.47 -24.44
N ALA A 134 -20.86 -2.29 -24.34
CA ALA A 134 -20.80 -1.34 -25.43
C ALA A 134 -20.02 -1.87 -26.64
N ILE A 135 -18.86 -2.50 -26.42
CA ILE A 135 -18.02 -3.07 -27.48
C ILE A 135 -18.70 -4.26 -28.15
N GLU A 136 -19.37 -5.11 -27.37
CA GLU A 136 -20.14 -6.24 -27.90
C GLU A 136 -21.30 -5.79 -28.78
N ARG A 137 -21.99 -4.69 -28.41
CA ARG A 137 -23.07 -4.09 -29.21
C ARG A 137 -22.56 -3.33 -30.43
N ASN A 138 -21.35 -2.77 -30.37
CA ASN A 138 -20.75 -2.03 -31.47
C ASN A 138 -19.27 -2.40 -31.66
N PRO A 139 -18.96 -3.40 -32.52
CA PRO A 139 -17.60 -3.85 -32.76
C PRO A 139 -16.64 -2.78 -33.30
N GLN A 140 -17.14 -1.67 -33.85
CA GLN A 140 -16.30 -0.55 -34.30
C GLN A 140 -15.60 0.16 -33.13
N LEU A 141 -16.11 0.02 -31.90
CA LEU A 141 -15.49 0.58 -30.70
C LEU A 141 -14.14 -0.06 -30.35
N ARG A 142 -13.78 -1.16 -31.03
CA ARG A 142 -12.46 -1.83 -30.94
C ARG A 142 -11.35 -1.10 -31.70
N LEU A 143 -11.69 -0.10 -32.51
CA LEU A 143 -10.71 0.66 -33.28
C LEU A 143 -9.94 1.64 -32.37
N LYS A 144 -8.61 1.61 -32.42
CA LYS A 144 -7.72 2.54 -31.71
C LYS A 144 -6.72 3.20 -32.66
N PRO A 145 -6.36 4.47 -32.44
CA PRO A 145 -5.31 5.14 -33.20
C PRO A 145 -3.93 4.61 -32.78
N VAL A 146 -3.12 4.17 -33.75
CA VAL A 146 -1.76 3.67 -33.55
C VAL A 146 -0.79 4.48 -34.41
N ARG A 147 0.32 4.93 -33.81
CA ARG A 147 1.37 5.66 -34.52
C ARG A 147 2.38 4.69 -35.13
N MET A 148 2.50 4.74 -36.44
CA MET A 148 3.39 3.90 -37.23
C MET A 148 4.84 4.45 -37.20
N PRO A 149 5.86 3.63 -37.52
CA PRO A 149 7.26 4.06 -37.58
C PRO A 149 7.52 5.22 -38.56
N ASP A 150 6.67 5.38 -39.58
CA ASP A 150 6.72 6.47 -40.57
C ASP A 150 6.06 7.78 -40.07
N GLY A 151 5.59 7.80 -38.81
CA GLY A 151 4.97 8.96 -38.18
C GLY A 151 3.48 9.12 -38.45
N ARG A 152 2.86 8.27 -39.29
CA ARG A 152 1.42 8.32 -39.57
C ARG A 152 0.61 7.68 -38.44
N THR A 153 -0.62 8.17 -38.23
CA THR A 153 -1.58 7.54 -37.31
C THR A 153 -2.61 6.77 -38.12
N VAL A 154 -2.77 5.48 -37.83
CA VAL A 154 -3.76 4.61 -38.48
C VAL A 154 -4.73 4.04 -37.44
N LEU A 155 -5.96 3.73 -37.84
CA LEU A 155 -6.90 3.02 -36.98
C LEU A 155 -6.66 1.52 -37.08
N GLN A 156 -6.34 0.90 -35.95
CA GLN A 156 -6.16 -0.54 -35.83
C GLN A 156 -7.24 -1.13 -34.93
N ALA A 157 -7.86 -2.22 -35.36
CA ALA A 157 -8.79 -2.96 -34.50
C ALA A 157 -8.00 -3.77 -33.47
N ALA A 158 -8.42 -3.71 -32.20
CA ALA A 158 -7.94 -4.63 -31.17
C ALA A 158 -8.23 -6.08 -31.58
N VAL A 159 -7.37 -7.02 -31.16
CA VAL A 159 -7.44 -8.46 -31.49
C VAL A 159 -8.66 -9.12 -30.83
N SER A 160 -9.09 -8.64 -29.66
CA SER A 160 -10.28 -9.13 -28.95
C SER A 160 -11.14 -8.03 -28.34
N VAL A 161 -12.33 -8.43 -27.85
CA VAL A 161 -13.18 -7.57 -26.99
C VAL A 161 -12.44 -7.26 -25.68
N ASP A 162 -11.81 -8.27 -25.07
CA ASP A 162 -11.07 -8.10 -23.81
C ASP A 162 -9.94 -7.09 -23.93
N GLU A 163 -9.18 -7.13 -25.02
CA GLU A 163 -8.09 -6.18 -25.27
C GLU A 163 -8.63 -4.75 -25.43
N ALA A 164 -9.74 -4.58 -26.16
CA ALA A 164 -10.39 -3.28 -26.31
C ALA A 164 -10.95 -2.74 -24.99
N VAL A 165 -11.53 -3.63 -24.15
CA VAL A 165 -12.04 -3.30 -22.82
C VAL A 165 -10.89 -2.87 -21.92
N GLN A 166 -9.83 -3.67 -21.80
CA GLN A 166 -8.68 -3.36 -20.95
C GLN A 166 -8.03 -2.04 -21.33
N ALA A 167 -7.83 -1.81 -22.61
CA ALA A 167 -7.18 -0.59 -23.06
C ALA A 167 -8.05 0.67 -22.83
N ARG A 168 -9.40 0.56 -22.85
CA ARG A 168 -10.29 1.68 -22.46
C ARG A 168 -10.40 1.82 -20.95
N LEU A 169 -10.37 0.70 -20.23
CA LEU A 169 -10.36 0.68 -18.77
C LEU A 169 -9.11 1.39 -18.24
N SER A 170 -7.95 1.17 -18.85
CA SER A 170 -6.72 1.89 -18.51
C SER A 170 -6.84 3.41 -18.70
N GLU A 171 -7.48 3.86 -19.80
CA GLU A 171 -7.75 5.29 -20.03
C GLU A 171 -8.69 5.86 -18.94
N PHE A 172 -9.81 5.18 -18.69
CA PHE A 172 -10.75 5.56 -17.63
C PHE A 172 -10.11 5.61 -16.25
N LEU A 173 -9.31 4.59 -15.91
CA LEU A 173 -8.59 4.52 -14.66
C LEU A 173 -7.59 5.67 -14.55
N SER A 174 -6.89 6.04 -15.63
CA SER A 174 -5.95 7.16 -15.58
C SER A 174 -6.65 8.49 -15.25
N GLU A 175 -7.86 8.72 -15.76
CA GLU A 175 -8.67 9.91 -15.45
C GLU A 175 -9.26 9.88 -14.03
N HIS A 176 -9.63 8.70 -13.53
CA HIS A 176 -10.30 8.55 -12.23
C HIS A 176 -9.31 8.32 -11.07
N GLU A 177 -8.12 7.79 -11.35
CA GLU A 177 -7.01 7.60 -10.40
C GLU A 177 -6.56 8.93 -9.82
N GLU A 178 -6.61 10.03 -10.58
CA GLU A 178 -6.26 11.34 -10.04
C GLU A 178 -7.23 11.74 -8.91
N ARG A 179 -8.54 11.57 -9.12
CA ARG A 179 -9.55 11.93 -8.11
C ARG A 179 -9.52 11.00 -6.91
N TYR A 180 -9.61 9.68 -7.12
CA TYR A 180 -9.61 8.71 -6.02
C TYR A 180 -8.26 8.70 -5.31
N GLY A 181 -7.16 8.81 -6.05
CA GLY A 181 -5.80 8.84 -5.52
C GLY A 181 -5.55 10.06 -4.65
N MET A 182 -5.94 11.27 -5.07
CA MET A 182 -5.77 12.46 -4.24
C MET A 182 -6.52 12.36 -2.90
N GLU A 183 -7.77 11.89 -2.91
CA GLU A 183 -8.54 11.73 -1.69
C GLU A 183 -7.97 10.62 -0.79
N PHE A 184 -7.57 9.49 -1.39
CA PHE A 184 -6.93 8.39 -0.70
C PHE A 184 -5.62 8.82 -0.04
N GLU A 185 -4.72 9.49 -0.75
CA GLU A 185 -3.44 9.99 -0.22
C GLU A 185 -3.65 11.00 0.92
N ARG A 186 -4.69 11.84 0.81
CA ARG A 186 -5.08 12.74 1.90
C ARG A 186 -5.48 11.96 3.15
N LEU A 187 -6.27 10.89 3.01
CA LEU A 187 -6.68 10.05 4.14
C LEU A 187 -5.51 9.27 4.74
N ILE A 188 -4.63 8.72 3.90
CA ILE A 188 -3.40 8.04 4.31
C ILE A 188 -2.50 8.98 5.11
N THR A 189 -2.30 10.21 4.63
CA THR A 189 -1.50 11.22 5.33
C THR A 189 -2.09 11.59 6.69
N ARG A 190 -3.42 11.74 6.77
CA ARG A 190 -4.10 12.01 8.05
C ARG A 190 -4.00 10.83 9.01
N LEU A 191 -4.09 9.60 8.51
CA LEU A 191 -3.92 8.39 9.32
C LEU A 191 -2.50 8.27 9.87
N LYS A 192 -1.48 8.54 9.05
CA LYS A 192 -0.07 8.61 9.50
C LYS A 192 0.12 9.64 10.61
N TRP A 193 -0.52 10.80 10.48
CA TRP A 193 -0.51 11.82 11.53
C TRP A 193 -1.20 11.30 12.81
N ALA A 194 -2.39 10.71 12.70
CA ALA A 194 -3.15 10.24 13.86
C ALA A 194 -2.43 9.15 14.68
N VAL A 195 -1.65 8.28 14.02
CA VAL A 195 -0.83 7.28 14.70
C VAL A 195 0.47 7.86 15.28
N SER A 196 0.87 9.06 14.90
CA SER A 196 2.12 9.67 15.36
C SER A 196 1.94 10.59 16.57
N VAL A 197 0.70 10.90 16.94
CA VAL A 197 0.30 11.75 18.07
C VAL A 197 -0.11 10.87 19.26
#